data_AF-A0A1Y1RYH6-F1
#
_entry.id   AF-A0A1Y1RYH6-F1
#
_cell.length_a   1.000
_cell.length_b   1.000
_cell.length_c   1.000
_cell.angle_alpha   90.00
_cell.angle_beta   90.00
_cell.angle_gamma   90.00
#
_symmetry.space_group_name_H-M   'P 1'
#
loop_
_entity.id
_entity.type
_entity.pdbx_description
1 polymer ?
#
loop_
_entity_poly.entity_id
_entity_poly.type
_entity_poly.pdbx_seq_one_letter_code
_entity_poly.pdbx_strand_id
1 'polypeptide(L)'
;MARDKVDRIVNGLAEHFASAWRLLSDTTIYLSSLPSGKVFQRYENTLRKWRHSLENGRRNPEVVNEVRSQIIAFRKTLRKMGYDIRLGAYEIKFEGFRHDDAIAEGFRRMVLFIAKDSLYYLTGSENHIELDRILESRLKNARISESMRRHYLWYRWRQNTLVLSGADSEMKESFEKLQQLVNENTLFFIRQLKKLP
;
A
#
# COMPACT_ATOMS: atom_id res chain seq x y z
N MET A 1 7.53 -4.53 20.97
CA MET A 1 8.93 -4.93 20.73
C MET A 1 9.11 -6.34 20.14
N ALA A 2 8.32 -7.36 20.55
CA ALA A 2 8.45 -8.72 19.99
C ALA A 2 7.93 -8.88 18.55
N ARG A 3 6.78 -8.27 18.20
CA ARG A 3 6.20 -8.30 16.84
C ARG A 3 7.15 -7.76 15.76
N ASP A 4 7.78 -6.60 16.00
CA ASP A 4 8.75 -6.01 15.06
C ASP A 4 9.98 -6.88 14.76
N LYS A 5 10.44 -7.68 15.74
CA LYS A 5 11.59 -8.59 15.54
C LYS A 5 11.19 -9.81 14.72
N VAL A 6 10.03 -10.40 15.02
CA VAL A 6 9.50 -11.56 14.27
C VAL A 6 9.21 -11.16 12.82
N ASP A 7 8.60 -9.99 12.62
CA ASP A 7 8.37 -9.44 11.27
C ASP A 7 9.68 -9.21 10.53
N ARG A 8 10.77 -8.76 11.17
CA ARG A 8 12.06 -8.60 10.48
C ARG A 8 12.65 -9.93 10.00
N ILE A 9 12.50 -11.01 10.78
CA ILE A 9 13.09 -12.33 10.47
C ILE A 9 12.29 -13.00 9.36
N VAL A 10 10.96 -13.09 9.49
CA VAL A 10 10.07 -13.68 8.48
C VAL A 10 10.18 -12.92 7.15
N ASN A 11 10.29 -11.59 7.19
CA ASN A 11 10.44 -10.79 5.97
C ASN A 11 11.83 -10.86 5.34
N GLY A 12 12.89 -11.07 6.13
CA GLY A 12 14.22 -11.37 5.60
C GLY A 12 14.24 -12.68 4.82
N LEU A 13 13.46 -13.66 5.28
CA LEU A 13 13.23 -14.94 4.59
C LEU A 13 12.36 -14.76 3.35
N ALA A 14 11.25 -14.01 3.41
CA ALA A 14 10.41 -13.72 2.24
C ALA A 14 11.20 -13.01 1.12
N GLU A 15 12.10 -12.09 1.48
CA GLU A 15 13.05 -11.47 0.53
C GLU A 15 14.11 -12.43 0.01
N HIS A 16 14.35 -13.55 0.68
CA HIS A 16 15.22 -14.64 0.23
C HIS A 16 14.52 -15.57 -0.78
N PHE A 17 13.19 -15.59 -0.80
CA PHE A 17 12.38 -16.38 -1.73
C PHE A 17 11.79 -15.58 -2.90
N ALA A 18 11.62 -14.24 -2.79
CA ALA A 18 11.08 -13.40 -3.87
C ALA A 18 12.01 -13.33 -5.10
N SER A 19 11.54 -13.39 -6.34
CA SER A 19 12.44 -13.31 -7.51
C SER A 19 13.22 -11.97 -7.56
N ALA A 20 14.42 -11.97 -8.16
CA ALA A 20 15.22 -10.76 -8.37
C ALA A 20 14.41 -9.67 -9.11
N TRP A 21 13.60 -10.11 -10.07
CA TRP A 21 12.65 -9.30 -10.82
C TRP A 21 11.61 -8.60 -9.94
N ARG A 22 10.98 -9.33 -9.02
CA ARG A 22 10.01 -8.76 -8.09
C ARG A 22 10.67 -7.74 -7.16
N LEU A 23 11.82 -8.09 -6.58
CA LEU A 23 12.56 -7.18 -5.71
C LEU A 23 12.96 -5.89 -6.43
N LEU A 24 13.40 -5.99 -7.69
CA LEU A 24 13.74 -4.82 -8.51
C LEU A 24 12.50 -3.97 -8.81
N SER A 25 11.39 -4.61 -9.19
CA SER A 25 10.12 -3.93 -9.50
C SER A 25 9.60 -3.15 -8.29
N ASP A 26 9.44 -3.82 -7.15
CA ASP A 26 8.94 -3.20 -5.91
C ASP A 26 9.82 -2.03 -5.48
N THR A 27 11.15 -2.17 -5.61
CA THR A 27 12.10 -1.11 -5.29
C THR A 27 11.98 0.07 -6.25
N THR A 28 11.79 -0.20 -7.55
CA THR A 28 11.62 0.83 -8.58
C THR A 28 10.34 1.62 -8.34
N ILE A 29 9.21 0.93 -8.14
CA ILE A 29 7.90 1.52 -7.86
C ILE A 29 7.97 2.41 -6.62
N TYR A 30 8.58 1.91 -5.54
CA TYR A 30 8.73 2.69 -4.32
C TYR A 30 9.53 3.97 -4.54
N LEU A 31 10.70 3.88 -5.21
CA LEU A 31 11.56 5.04 -5.41
C LEU A 31 10.92 6.07 -6.36
N SER A 32 10.24 5.64 -7.42
CA SER A 32 9.60 6.54 -8.40
C SER A 32 8.42 7.31 -7.82
N SER A 33 7.79 6.78 -6.77
CA SER A 33 6.64 7.40 -6.10
C SER A 33 7.03 8.25 -4.88
N LEU A 34 8.33 8.42 -4.61
CA LEU A 34 8.79 9.38 -3.59
C LEU A 34 8.56 10.83 -4.08
N PRO A 35 7.97 11.71 -3.25
CA PRO A 35 7.57 13.07 -3.65
C PRO A 35 8.71 13.92 -4.21
N SER A 36 9.94 13.63 -3.81
CA SER A 36 11.09 14.46 -4.14
C SER A 36 11.67 14.19 -5.53
N GLY A 37 11.35 13.08 -6.20
CA GLY A 37 11.86 12.67 -7.55
C GLY A 37 13.38 12.47 -7.67
N LYS A 38 14.18 13.26 -6.95
CA LYS A 38 15.63 13.31 -6.87
C LYS A 38 16.24 12.01 -6.38
N VAL A 39 15.56 11.30 -5.48
CA VAL A 39 16.03 9.99 -4.99
C VAL A 39 15.95 8.96 -6.11
N PHE A 40 14.87 8.96 -6.89
CA PHE A 40 14.74 8.08 -8.06
C PHE A 40 15.82 8.40 -9.10
N GLN A 41 15.97 9.65 -9.49
CA GLN A 41 16.98 10.10 -10.47
C GLN A 41 18.40 9.69 -10.07
N ARG A 42 18.74 9.75 -8.78
CA ARG A 42 20.05 9.33 -8.27
C ARG A 42 20.34 7.84 -8.52
N TYR A 43 19.31 6.99 -8.48
CA TYR A 43 19.47 5.53 -8.55
C TYR A 43 18.96 4.92 -9.86
N GLU A 44 18.35 5.71 -10.74
CA GLU A 44 17.75 5.25 -12.01
C GLU A 44 18.73 4.45 -12.86
N ASN A 45 19.96 4.95 -13.02
CA ASN A 45 21.00 4.27 -13.79
C ASN A 45 21.36 2.91 -13.19
N THR A 46 21.40 2.79 -11.86
CA THR A 46 21.66 1.52 -11.18
C THR A 46 20.50 0.54 -11.38
N LEU A 47 19.25 1.00 -11.27
CA LEU A 47 18.06 0.18 -11.50
C LEU A 47 17.99 -0.31 -12.96
N ARG A 48 18.32 0.56 -13.93
CA ARG A 48 18.36 0.23 -15.36
C ARG A 48 19.45 -0.81 -15.66
N LYS A 49 20.64 -0.68 -15.06
CA LYS A 49 21.72 -1.68 -15.17
C LYS A 49 21.26 -3.05 -14.67
N TRP A 50 20.65 -3.12 -13.49
CA TRP A 50 20.13 -4.39 -12.97
C TRP A 50 19.03 -5.00 -13.83
N ARG A 51 18.12 -4.17 -14.36
CA ARG A 51 17.10 -4.65 -15.31
C ARG A 51 17.76 -5.26 -16.55
N HIS A 52 18.73 -4.56 -17.14
CA HIS A 52 19.44 -5.05 -18.32
C HIS A 52 20.21 -6.35 -18.05
N SER A 53 20.88 -6.45 -16.90
CA SER A 53 21.59 -7.67 -16.48
C SER A 53 20.63 -8.86 -16.30
N LEU A 54 19.43 -8.63 -15.75
CA LEU A 54 18.41 -9.69 -15.61
C LEU A 54 17.78 -10.10 -16.94
N GLU A 55 17.63 -9.18 -17.90
CA GLU A 55 17.13 -9.47 -19.25
C GLU A 55 18.12 -10.33 -20.04
N ASN A 56 19.38 -9.89 -20.09
CA ASN A 56 20.43 -10.59 -20.83
C ASN A 56 20.85 -11.90 -20.13
N GLY A 57 20.83 -11.91 -18.81
CA GLY A 57 21.26 -13.03 -17.97
C GLY A 57 20.15 -14.01 -17.59
N ARG A 58 18.98 -13.98 -18.23
CA ARG A 58 17.78 -14.74 -17.79
C ARG A 58 18.01 -16.25 -17.67
N ARG A 59 18.94 -16.81 -18.44
CA ARG A 59 19.30 -18.25 -18.41
C ARG A 59 20.55 -18.54 -17.55
N ASN A 60 21.23 -17.52 -17.04
CA ASN A 60 22.41 -17.67 -16.20
C ASN A 60 22.04 -17.46 -14.70
N PRO A 61 21.96 -18.54 -13.90
CA PRO A 61 21.57 -18.43 -12.50
C PRO A 61 22.57 -17.64 -11.64
N GLU A 62 23.85 -17.59 -12.00
CA GLU A 62 24.86 -16.82 -11.27
C GLU A 62 24.59 -15.32 -11.39
N VAL A 63 24.33 -14.83 -12.61
CA VAL A 63 24.00 -13.42 -12.87
C VAL A 63 22.72 -13.02 -12.13
N VAL A 64 21.70 -13.89 -12.13
CA VAL A 64 20.45 -13.65 -11.40
C VAL A 64 20.71 -13.54 -9.89
N ASN A 65 21.52 -14.44 -9.32
CA ASN A 65 21.83 -14.44 -7.89
C ASN A 65 22.71 -13.26 -7.47
N GLU A 66 23.64 -12.83 -8.33
CA GLU A 66 24.47 -11.66 -8.10
C GLU A 66 23.62 -10.39 -8.07
N VAL A 67 22.82 -10.15 -9.11
CA VAL A 67 21.92 -8.98 -9.19
C VAL A 67 20.94 -8.98 -8.01
N ARG A 68 20.39 -10.14 -7.65
CA ARG A 68 19.54 -10.29 -6.46
C ARG A 68 20.25 -9.83 -5.20
N SER A 69 21.48 -10.27 -4.97
CA SER A 69 22.26 -9.93 -3.78
C SER A 69 22.54 -8.43 -3.72
N GLN A 70 22.85 -7.81 -4.86
CA GLN A 70 23.02 -6.36 -4.98
C GLN A 70 21.73 -5.60 -4.66
N ILE A 71 20.57 -6.04 -5.18
CA ILE A 71 19.26 -5.44 -4.85
C ILE A 71 18.95 -5.56 -3.36
N ILE A 72 19.21 -6.71 -2.73
CA ILE A 72 18.99 -6.90 -1.29
C ILE A 72 19.89 -5.96 -0.47
N ALA A 73 21.17 -5.85 -0.82
CA ALA A 73 22.10 -4.94 -0.16
C ALA A 73 21.64 -3.47 -0.29
N PHE A 74 21.20 -3.08 -1.49
CA PHE A 74 20.67 -1.75 -1.75
C PHE A 74 19.40 -1.46 -0.94
N ARG A 75 18.46 -2.41 -0.87
CA ARG A 75 17.26 -2.30 -0.03
C ARG A 75 17.63 -2.16 1.46
N LYS A 76 18.65 -2.85 1.94
CA LYS A 76 19.16 -2.68 3.32
C LYS A 76 19.69 -1.25 3.54
N THR A 77 20.43 -0.69 2.59
CA THR A 77 20.95 0.69 2.68
C THR A 77 19.82 1.72 2.70
N LEU A 78 18.85 1.60 1.81
CA LEU A 78 17.68 2.48 1.78
C LEU A 78 16.89 2.42 3.10
N ARG A 79 16.72 1.24 3.71
CA ARG A 79 16.11 1.12 5.05
C ARG A 79 16.90 1.83 6.14
N LYS A 80 18.24 1.76 6.11
CA LYS A 80 19.10 2.50 7.05
C LYS A 80 18.94 4.00 6.92
N MET A 81 18.60 4.49 5.72
CA MET A 81 18.27 5.91 5.46
C MET A 81 16.83 6.28 5.87
N GLY A 82 16.05 5.35 6.43
CA GLY A 82 14.68 5.59 6.87
C GLY A 82 13.60 5.33 5.82
N TYR A 83 13.96 4.82 4.63
CA TYR A 83 12.98 4.49 3.59
C TYR A 83 12.26 3.17 3.88
N ASP A 84 10.93 3.18 3.77
CA ASP A 84 10.07 1.99 3.90
C ASP A 84 9.75 1.37 2.54
N ILE A 85 10.75 0.74 1.94
CA ILE A 85 10.67 0.10 0.61
C ILE A 85 9.62 -1.01 0.55
N ARG A 86 9.16 -1.50 1.71
CA ARG A 86 8.10 -2.51 1.79
C ARG A 86 6.81 -1.98 1.18
N LEU A 87 6.58 -0.67 1.21
CA LEU A 87 5.38 -0.06 0.62
C LEU A 87 5.25 -0.33 -0.88
N GLY A 88 6.36 -0.50 -1.61
CA GLY A 88 6.34 -0.84 -3.03
C GLY A 88 5.90 -2.28 -3.34
N ALA A 89 5.79 -3.15 -2.33
CA ALA A 89 5.29 -4.51 -2.48
C ALA A 89 3.78 -4.63 -2.23
N TYR A 90 3.13 -3.54 -1.83
CA TYR A 90 1.69 -3.46 -1.61
C TYR A 90 1.00 -2.82 -2.81
N GLU A 91 -0.24 -3.24 -3.04
CA GLU A 91 -1.10 -2.70 -4.09
C GLU A 91 -2.46 -2.34 -3.50
N ILE A 92 -3.14 -1.37 -4.10
CA ILE A 92 -4.56 -1.12 -3.85
C ILE A 92 -5.31 -1.43 -5.15
N LYS A 93 -6.34 -2.27 -5.07
CA LYS A 93 -7.23 -2.58 -6.18
C LYS A 93 -8.65 -2.19 -5.83
N PHE A 94 -9.37 -1.71 -6.82
CA PHE A 94 -10.78 -1.39 -6.68
C PHE A 94 -11.65 -2.43 -7.38
N GLU A 95 -12.67 -2.92 -6.68
CA GLU A 95 -13.63 -3.90 -7.17
C GLU A 95 -15.04 -3.37 -6.96
N GLY A 96 -15.69 -2.83 -8.00
CA GLY A 96 -17.14 -2.56 -8.05
C GLY A 96 -17.82 -2.05 -6.76
N PHE A 97 -19.07 -2.47 -6.59
CA PHE A 97 -19.91 -2.21 -5.41
C PHE A 97 -20.28 -3.53 -4.75
N ARG A 98 -20.50 -3.50 -3.44
CA ARG A 98 -20.79 -4.68 -2.63
C ARG A 98 -21.86 -4.39 -1.58
N HIS A 99 -22.62 -5.43 -1.27
CA HIS A 99 -23.66 -5.45 -0.25
C HIS A 99 -23.18 -6.21 1.00
N ASP A 100 -24.09 -6.42 1.94
CA ASP A 100 -23.82 -7.10 3.22
C ASP A 100 -23.37 -8.56 3.08
N ASP A 101 -23.69 -9.20 1.95
CA ASP A 101 -23.24 -10.55 1.59
C ASP A 101 -21.71 -10.66 1.47
N ALA A 102 -21.01 -9.56 1.18
CA ALA A 102 -19.55 -9.50 1.08
C ALA A 102 -18.82 -9.90 2.37
N ILE A 103 -19.49 -9.87 3.53
CA ILE A 103 -18.95 -10.39 4.79
C ILE A 103 -18.59 -11.88 4.65
N ALA A 104 -19.42 -12.67 3.98
CA ALA A 104 -19.17 -14.10 3.75
C ALA A 104 -17.95 -14.33 2.85
N GLU A 105 -17.61 -13.36 2.00
CA GLU A 105 -16.40 -13.36 1.17
C GLU A 105 -15.14 -12.81 1.89
N GLY A 106 -15.25 -12.52 3.19
CA GLY A 106 -14.18 -12.01 4.04
C GLY A 106 -13.94 -10.50 3.93
N PHE A 107 -14.89 -9.72 3.38
CA PHE A 107 -14.83 -8.27 3.45
C PHE A 107 -15.24 -7.76 4.83
N ARG A 108 -14.70 -6.60 5.18
CA ARG A 108 -15.06 -5.83 6.37
C ARG A 108 -15.52 -4.43 5.96
N ARG A 109 -16.43 -3.85 6.75
CA ARG A 109 -16.91 -2.50 6.52
C ARG A 109 -15.87 -1.48 6.97
N MET A 110 -15.79 -0.39 6.24
CA MET A 110 -14.94 0.75 6.53
C MET A 110 -15.64 2.05 6.16
N VAL A 111 -15.46 3.06 6.99
CA VAL A 111 -15.72 4.45 6.63
C VAL A 111 -14.40 5.18 6.60
N LEU A 112 -14.11 5.86 5.50
CA LEU A 112 -12.87 6.58 5.23
C LEU A 112 -13.15 8.07 5.03
N PHE A 113 -12.49 8.91 5.81
CA PHE A 113 -12.49 10.36 5.70
C PHE A 113 -11.13 10.80 5.17
N ILE A 114 -11.15 11.55 4.06
CA ILE A 114 -9.97 12.07 3.39
C ILE A 114 -9.88 13.56 3.69
N ALA A 115 -8.82 13.93 4.42
CA ALA A 115 -8.40 15.30 4.65
C ALA A 115 -7.23 15.65 3.69
N LYS A 116 -6.71 16.88 3.78
CA LYS A 116 -5.64 17.35 2.87
C LYS A 116 -4.38 16.50 2.96
N ASP A 117 -3.91 16.26 4.18
CA ASP A 117 -2.62 15.57 4.45
C ASP A 117 -2.79 14.31 5.31
N SER A 118 -4.03 13.86 5.53
CA SER A 118 -4.32 12.76 6.47
C SER A 118 -5.55 11.96 6.06
N LEU A 119 -5.54 10.69 6.45
CA LEU A 119 -6.67 9.78 6.33
C LEU A 119 -7.15 9.38 7.71
N TYR A 120 -8.45 9.44 7.93
CA TYR A 120 -9.10 8.95 9.13
C TYR A 120 -10.06 7.85 8.73
N TYR A 121 -10.04 6.72 9.43
CA TYR A 121 -10.94 5.62 9.10
C TYR A 121 -11.41 4.90 10.34
N LEU A 122 -12.56 4.26 10.21
CA LEU A 122 -13.11 3.33 11.19
C LEU A 122 -13.57 2.07 10.47
N THR A 123 -13.27 0.91 11.06
CA THR A 123 -13.70 -0.40 10.56
C THR A 123 -14.43 -1.16 11.65
N GLY A 124 -15.42 -1.97 11.29
CA GLY A 124 -16.14 -2.76 12.27
C GLY A 124 -17.23 -3.64 11.68
N SER A 125 -17.97 -4.30 12.56
CA SER A 125 -19.17 -5.08 12.25
C SER A 125 -20.41 -4.20 12.06
N GLU A 126 -20.43 -3.01 12.65
CA GLU A 126 -21.51 -2.03 12.51
C GLU A 126 -21.71 -1.63 11.05
N ASN A 127 -22.93 -1.21 10.69
CA ASN A 127 -23.21 -0.69 9.36
C ASN A 127 -22.45 0.64 9.09
N HIS A 128 -22.34 1.01 7.81
CA HIS A 128 -21.58 2.19 7.38
C HIS A 128 -22.08 3.51 7.98
N ILE A 129 -23.38 3.64 8.24
CA ILE A 129 -23.97 4.85 8.84
C ILE A 129 -23.50 5.00 10.29
N GLU A 130 -23.52 3.91 11.05
CA GLU A 130 -23.10 3.94 12.45
C GLU A 130 -21.59 4.15 12.57
N LEU A 131 -20.80 3.50 11.71
CA LEU A 131 -19.36 3.75 11.63
C LEU A 131 -19.03 5.22 11.30
N ASP A 132 -19.80 5.86 10.41
CA ASP A 132 -19.66 7.27 10.06
C ASP A 132 -19.94 8.17 11.26
N ARG A 133 -21.04 7.95 11.97
CA ARG A 133 -21.39 8.73 13.18
C ARG A 133 -20.32 8.62 14.26
N ILE A 134 -19.82 7.40 14.50
CA ILE A 134 -18.77 7.17 15.49
C ILE A 134 -17.48 7.88 15.07
N LEU A 135 -17.08 7.75 13.80
CA LEU A 135 -15.87 8.40 13.29
C LEU A 135 -15.99 9.93 13.35
N GLU A 136 -17.13 10.47 12.91
CA GLU A 136 -17.41 11.90 12.95
C GLU A 136 -17.38 12.44 14.38
N SER A 137 -17.99 11.74 15.34
CA SER A 137 -17.96 12.09 16.77
C SER A 137 -16.54 12.12 17.31
N ARG A 138 -15.71 11.12 16.96
CA ARG A 138 -14.29 11.07 17.36
C ARG A 138 -13.50 12.25 16.81
N LEU A 139 -13.70 12.60 15.54
CA LEU A 139 -13.00 13.72 14.89
C LEU A 139 -13.44 15.07 15.47
N LYS A 140 -14.73 15.25 15.74
CA LYS A 140 -15.28 16.44 16.42
C LYS A 140 -14.66 16.60 17.81
N ASN A 141 -14.59 15.53 18.61
CA ASN A 141 -13.98 15.55 19.94
C ASN A 141 -12.47 15.85 19.89
N ALA A 142 -11.79 15.40 18.84
CA ALA A 142 -10.39 15.72 18.58
C ALA A 142 -10.17 17.13 17.99
N ARG A 143 -11.23 17.92 17.81
CA ARG A 143 -11.23 19.26 17.18
C ARG A 143 -10.66 19.27 15.76
N ILE A 144 -10.86 18.16 15.03
CA ILE A 144 -10.46 18.06 13.64
C ILE A 144 -11.67 18.46 12.79
N SER A 145 -11.71 19.72 12.36
CA SER A 145 -12.88 20.34 11.70
C SER A 145 -12.60 20.72 10.25
N GLU A 146 -11.91 19.85 9.50
CA GLU A 146 -11.64 20.07 8.08
C GLU A 146 -12.80 19.57 7.20
N SER A 147 -12.94 20.18 6.02
CA SER A 147 -13.83 19.66 4.97
C SER A 147 -13.27 18.33 4.45
N MET A 148 -13.78 17.23 5.00
CA MET A 148 -13.35 15.88 4.63
C MET A 148 -14.30 15.25 3.63
N ARG A 149 -13.74 14.59 2.62
CA ARG A 149 -14.51 13.70 1.73
C ARG A 149 -14.71 12.37 2.43
N ARG A 150 -15.95 11.89 2.48
CA ARG A 150 -16.34 10.65 3.14
C ARG A 150 -16.55 9.57 2.09
N HIS A 151 -16.09 8.36 2.39
CA HIS A 151 -16.29 7.19 1.55
C HIS A 151 -16.73 6.00 2.39
N TYR A 152 -17.77 5.32 1.93
CA TYR A 152 -18.31 4.10 2.54
C TYR A 152 -17.85 2.91 1.74
N LEU A 153 -17.05 2.05 2.36
CA LEU A 153 -16.28 1.04 1.65
C LEU A 153 -16.39 -0.33 2.31
N TRP A 154 -16.24 -1.34 1.48
CA TRP A 154 -15.85 -2.67 1.89
C TRP A 154 -14.36 -2.84 1.59
N TYR A 155 -13.63 -3.46 2.51
CA TYR A 155 -12.23 -3.79 2.27
C TYR A 155 -11.90 -5.24 2.64
N ARG A 156 -10.86 -5.78 1.99
CA ARG A 156 -10.18 -6.99 2.43
C ARG A 156 -8.72 -6.97 2.00
N TRP A 157 -7.89 -7.65 2.78
CA TRP A 157 -6.53 -7.99 2.34
C TRP A 157 -6.53 -9.32 1.60
N ARG A 158 -5.89 -9.35 0.44
CA ARG A 158 -5.47 -10.57 -0.26
C ARG A 158 -3.97 -10.51 -0.45
N GLN A 159 -3.23 -11.22 0.40
CA GLN A 159 -1.76 -11.12 0.48
C GLN A 159 -1.33 -9.66 0.70
N ASN A 160 -0.64 -9.03 -0.26
CA ASN A 160 -0.21 -7.62 -0.18
C ASN A 160 -1.13 -6.67 -0.96
N THR A 161 -2.28 -7.14 -1.43
CA THR A 161 -3.24 -6.31 -2.16
C THR A 161 -4.42 -5.96 -1.26
N LEU A 162 -4.61 -4.66 -1.02
CA LEU A 162 -5.81 -4.13 -0.40
C LEU A 162 -6.87 -4.00 -1.48
N VAL A 163 -7.94 -4.78 -1.36
CA VAL A 163 -9.11 -4.66 -2.22
C VAL A 163 -10.10 -3.71 -1.57
N LEU A 164 -10.53 -2.68 -2.29
CA LEU A 164 -11.55 -1.73 -1.89
C LEU A 164 -12.76 -1.82 -2.82
N SER A 165 -13.95 -1.88 -2.25
CA SER A 165 -15.22 -1.90 -2.98
C SER A 165 -16.14 -0.82 -2.42
N GLY A 166 -16.95 -0.18 -3.27
CA GLY A 166 -17.97 0.76 -2.82
C GLY A 166 -19.07 0.04 -2.03
N ALA A 167 -19.59 0.67 -0.98
CA ALA A 167 -20.83 0.22 -0.34
C ALA A 167 -22.06 0.76 -1.10
N ASP A 168 -23.26 0.28 -0.78
CA ASP A 168 -24.50 0.80 -1.38
C ASP A 168 -24.79 2.26 -1.07
N SER A 169 -24.33 2.70 0.09
CA SER A 169 -24.40 4.10 0.51
C SER A 169 -23.35 4.97 -0.18
N GLU A 170 -22.44 4.40 -0.96
CA GLU A 170 -21.43 5.13 -1.72
C GLU A 170 -21.95 5.52 -3.09
N MET A 171 -21.88 6.81 -3.41
CA MET A 171 -22.21 7.28 -4.76
C MET A 171 -21.14 6.86 -5.76
N LYS A 172 -21.55 6.46 -6.96
CA LYS A 172 -20.65 6.03 -8.03
C LYS A 172 -19.56 7.06 -8.35
N GLU A 173 -19.95 8.32 -8.50
CA GLU A 173 -19.01 9.41 -8.80
C GLU A 173 -17.99 9.63 -7.67
N SER A 174 -18.42 9.52 -6.41
CA SER A 174 -17.52 9.60 -5.25
C SER A 174 -16.51 8.45 -5.24
N PHE A 175 -16.96 7.24 -5.56
CA PHE A 175 -16.10 6.07 -5.64
C PHE A 175 -15.07 6.20 -6.77
N GLU A 176 -15.48 6.66 -7.96
CA GLU A 176 -14.54 6.90 -9.08
C GLU A 176 -13.52 7.99 -8.76
N LYS A 177 -13.93 9.07 -8.09
CA LYS A 177 -13.03 10.10 -7.59
C LYS A 177 -12.02 9.55 -6.57
N LEU A 178 -12.45 8.65 -5.68
CA LEU A 178 -11.54 7.96 -4.76
C LEU A 178 -10.51 7.12 -5.53
N GLN A 179 -10.94 6.37 -6.55
CA GLN A 179 -10.03 5.57 -7.38
C GLN A 179 -8.94 6.44 -8.00
N GLN A 180 -9.33 7.57 -8.59
CA GLN A 180 -8.38 8.51 -9.18
C GLN A 180 -7.39 9.04 -8.13
N LEU A 181 -7.88 9.49 -6.97
CA LEU A 181 -7.02 10.00 -5.89
C LEU A 181 -6.02 8.96 -5.37
N VAL A 182 -6.45 7.71 -5.23
CA VAL A 182 -5.57 6.61 -4.81
C VAL A 182 -4.55 6.27 -5.88
N ASN A 183 -4.91 6.31 -7.16
CA ASN A 183 -3.98 6.05 -8.25
C ASN A 183 -2.91 7.16 -8.36
N GLU A 184 -3.29 8.42 -8.11
CA GLU A 184 -2.36 9.55 -8.09
C GLU A 184 -1.39 9.49 -6.90
N ASN A 185 -1.84 8.97 -5.75
CA ASN A 185 -1.07 9.01 -4.49
C ASN A 185 -1.00 7.64 -3.78
N THR A 186 -0.79 6.56 -4.53
CA THR A 186 -0.94 5.17 -4.01
C THR A 186 -0.12 4.90 -2.75
N LEU A 187 1.13 5.34 -2.69
CA LEU A 187 1.98 5.12 -1.52
C LEU A 187 1.46 5.82 -0.26
N PHE A 188 0.86 7.01 -0.39
CA PHE A 188 0.28 7.72 0.75
C PHE A 188 -0.85 6.89 1.36
N PHE A 189 -1.76 6.40 0.52
CA PHE A 189 -2.86 5.53 0.96
C PHE A 189 -2.35 4.22 1.55
N ILE A 190 -1.43 3.53 0.88
CA ILE A 190 -0.84 2.29 1.41
C ILE A 190 -0.18 2.54 2.76
N ARG A 191 0.59 3.62 2.92
CA ARG A 191 1.28 3.93 4.18
C ARG A 191 0.30 4.08 5.35
N GLN A 192 -0.87 4.68 5.11
CA GLN A 192 -1.90 4.90 6.12
C GLN A 192 -2.79 3.68 6.35
N LEU A 193 -3.09 2.92 5.29
CA LEU A 193 -4.05 1.81 5.30
C LEU A 193 -3.39 0.44 5.51
N LYS A 194 -2.07 0.29 5.40
CA LYS A 194 -1.37 -1.00 5.66
C LYS A 194 -1.55 -1.55 7.08
N LYS A 195 -2.09 -0.74 7.99
CA LYS A 195 -2.39 -1.12 9.38
C LYS A 195 -3.82 -1.67 9.54
N LEU A 196 -4.62 -1.67 8.48
CA LEU A 196 -5.95 -2.26 8.48
C LEU A 196 -5.84 -3.75 8.84
N PRO A 197 -6.72 -4.25 9.74
CA PRO A 197 -6.66 -5.61 10.26
C PRO A 197 -7.17 -6.67 9.28
#